data_AF-A0A1G2WEM2-F1
#
_entry.id   AF-A0A1G2WEM2-F1
#
_cell.length_a   1.000
_cell.length_b   1.000
_cell.length_c   1.000
_cell.angle_alpha   90.00
_cell.angle_beta   90.00
_cell.angle_gamma   90.00
#
_symmetry.space_group_name_H-M   'P 1'
#
loop_
_entity.id
_entity.type
_entity.pdbx_description
1 polymer ?
#
loop_
_entity_poly.entity_id
_entity_poly.type
_entity_poly.pdbx_seq_one_letter_code
_entity_poly.pdbx_strand_id
1 'polypeptide(L)'
;FCELARSGRVMTGDPPGHEDGWGLAFYRQGQLVVHKSGVSLLEETDRVRGILSAARTSPVLILHLRKSAWANTSCTRHAHPFYLGNSVFFHNGVVYDYQKLIPDIGLPGPPADARDTEVFFYHVMSQPAPELDRAFLDSVATIKQNHRFSALNCLFSDGVKLFAYRDYAKEPDYYSLYKACAENSWFISSEPLDDNLRWEMMAKEEFLAINPGDMAGRATGELG
;
A
#
# COMPACT_ATOMS: atom_id res chain seq x y z
N PHE A 1 4.08 4.15 14.57
CA PHE A 1 5.06 4.07 13.46
C PHE A 1 6.49 3.75 13.92
N CYS A 2 7.11 4.50 14.84
CA CYS A 2 8.49 4.21 15.26
C CYS A 2 8.62 2.84 15.97
N GLU A 3 7.61 2.43 16.74
CA GLU A 3 7.56 1.08 17.33
C GLU A 3 7.48 0.01 16.24
N LEU A 4 6.56 0.14 15.28
CA LEU A 4 6.48 -0.75 14.09
C LEU A 4 7.82 -0.84 13.34
N ALA A 5 8.55 0.27 13.21
CA ALA A 5 9.85 0.27 12.54
C ALA A 5 10.90 -0.57 13.29
N ARG A 6 10.85 -0.60 14.64
CA ARG A 6 11.76 -1.39 15.48
C ARG A 6 11.36 -2.85 15.64
N SER A 7 10.06 -3.10 15.77
CA SER A 7 9.55 -4.39 16.26
C SER A 7 8.33 -4.90 15.50
N GLY A 8 7.98 -4.30 14.37
CA GLY A 8 6.91 -4.80 13.50
C GLY A 8 7.14 -6.24 13.09
N ARG A 9 6.05 -6.96 12.80
CA ARG A 9 6.12 -8.39 12.45
C ARG A 9 6.98 -8.63 11.21
N VAL A 10 7.86 -9.62 11.31
CA VAL A 10 8.76 -10.05 10.23
C VAL A 10 8.55 -11.53 9.93
N MET A 11 9.02 -11.97 8.76
CA MET A 11 9.06 -13.41 8.46
C MET A 11 10.00 -14.13 9.43
N THR A 12 9.71 -15.41 9.69
CA THR A 12 10.56 -16.24 10.54
C THR A 12 11.98 -16.30 9.97
N GLY A 13 12.96 -15.92 10.79
CA GLY A 13 14.38 -15.91 10.43
C GLY A 13 14.94 -14.53 10.10
N ASP A 14 14.08 -13.53 9.91
CA ASP A 14 14.52 -12.14 9.69
C ASP A 14 14.78 -11.39 11.01
N PRO A 15 15.68 -10.38 11.01
CA PRO A 15 15.80 -9.48 12.15
C PRO A 15 14.50 -8.68 12.35
N PRO A 16 14.14 -8.33 13.60
CA PRO A 16 12.91 -7.61 13.91
C PRO A 16 12.88 -6.23 13.23
N GLY A 17 11.66 -5.76 12.92
CA GLY A 17 11.45 -4.42 12.38
C GLY A 17 11.67 -4.27 10.87
N HIS A 18 11.45 -3.03 10.44
CA HIS A 18 11.37 -2.58 9.04
C HIS A 18 12.24 -1.33 8.86
N GLU A 19 13.55 -1.54 8.81
CA GLU A 19 14.56 -0.48 8.80
C GLU A 19 15.13 -0.19 7.39
N ASP A 20 14.66 -0.88 6.34
CA ASP A 20 15.19 -0.80 4.97
C ASP A 20 14.65 0.38 4.15
N GLY A 21 13.97 1.31 4.80
CA GLY A 21 13.36 2.48 4.17
C GLY A 21 11.93 2.77 4.63
N TRP A 22 11.41 3.90 4.17
CA TRP A 22 10.01 4.27 4.39
C TRP A 22 9.47 5.03 3.19
N GLY A 23 8.14 5.03 3.07
CA GLY A 23 7.40 5.77 2.06
C GLY A 23 6.11 6.33 2.64
N LEU A 24 5.72 7.50 2.18
CA LEU A 24 4.49 8.19 2.55
C LEU A 24 3.89 8.82 1.29
N ALA A 25 2.61 8.59 1.08
CA ALA A 25 1.81 9.28 0.08
C ALA A 25 0.57 9.91 0.71
N PHE A 26 0.24 11.10 0.25
CA PHE A 26 -0.98 11.81 0.63
C PHE A 26 -1.38 12.78 -0.48
N TYR A 27 -2.56 13.36 -0.38
CA TYR A 27 -3.09 14.31 -1.36
C TYR A 27 -3.23 15.70 -0.76
N ARG A 28 -2.71 16.71 -1.47
CA ARG A 28 -2.84 18.13 -1.12
C ARG A 28 -3.42 18.87 -2.29
N GLN A 29 -4.58 19.51 -2.08
CA GLN A 29 -5.31 20.22 -3.15
C GLN A 29 -5.59 19.30 -4.36
N GLY A 30 -5.97 18.05 -4.09
CA GLY A 30 -6.27 17.03 -5.11
C GLY A 30 -5.04 16.44 -5.82
N GLN A 31 -3.82 16.89 -5.50
CA GLN A 31 -2.58 16.43 -6.11
C GLN A 31 -1.83 15.48 -5.19
N LEU A 32 -1.34 14.37 -5.76
CA LEU A 32 -0.50 13.40 -5.08
C LEU A 32 0.84 14.04 -4.65
N VAL A 33 1.19 13.82 -3.38
CA VAL A 33 2.48 14.17 -2.78
C VAL A 33 3.12 12.89 -2.25
N VAL A 34 4.35 12.60 -2.69
CA VAL A 34 5.12 11.41 -2.29
C VAL A 34 6.42 11.81 -1.63
N HIS A 35 6.69 11.18 -0.48
CA HIS A 35 8.00 11.21 0.18
C HIS A 35 8.45 9.79 0.45
N LYS A 36 9.68 9.44 0.08
CA LYS A 36 10.25 8.13 0.39
C LYS A 36 11.76 8.20 0.58
N SER A 37 12.29 7.21 1.28
CA SER A 37 13.70 7.11 1.64
C SER A 37 14.12 5.64 1.71
N GLY A 38 15.37 5.37 1.35
CA GLY A 38 16.03 4.08 1.62
C GLY A 38 16.65 3.99 3.02
N VAL A 39 16.57 5.06 3.82
CA VAL A 39 17.05 5.11 5.21
C VAL A 39 15.94 4.71 6.16
N SER A 40 16.29 4.08 7.28
CA SER A 40 15.34 3.76 8.35
C SER A 40 14.56 5.00 8.79
N LEU A 41 13.24 4.84 9.00
CA LEU A 41 12.40 5.92 9.52
C LEU A 41 12.92 6.42 10.88
N LEU A 42 13.55 5.56 11.68
CA LEU A 42 14.06 5.90 13.01
C LEU A 42 15.11 7.01 12.96
N GLU A 43 15.92 7.03 11.91
CA GLU A 43 16.94 8.06 11.68
C GLU A 43 16.35 9.36 11.12
N GLU A 44 15.17 9.29 10.52
CA GLU A 44 14.50 10.43 9.86
C GLU A 44 13.20 10.86 10.57
N THR A 45 13.08 10.56 11.87
CA THR A 45 11.82 10.75 12.63
C THR A 45 11.29 12.18 12.54
N ASP A 46 12.16 13.20 12.67
CA ASP A 46 11.72 14.61 12.62
C ASP A 46 11.27 15.04 11.22
N ARG A 47 11.92 14.52 10.18
CA ARG A 47 11.49 14.70 8.79
C ARG A 47 10.09 14.13 8.57
N VAL A 48 9.85 12.90 9.04
CA VAL A 48 8.53 12.25 8.93
C VAL A 48 7.47 13.00 9.73
N ARG A 49 7.77 13.45 10.95
CA ARG A 49 6.84 14.27 11.75
C ARG A 49 6.44 15.56 11.02
N GLY A 50 7.40 16.23 10.39
CA GLY A 50 7.13 17.42 9.57
C GLY A 50 6.17 17.14 8.41
N ILE A 51 6.38 16.02 7.70
CA ILE A 51 5.51 15.59 6.60
C ILE A 51 4.10 15.25 7.10
N LEU A 52 3.99 14.47 8.19
CA LEU A 52 2.71 14.11 8.79
C LEU A 52 1.92 15.36 9.23
N SER A 53 2.60 16.36 9.79
CA SER A 53 1.99 17.64 10.15
C SER A 53 1.43 18.37 8.92
N ALA A 54 2.15 18.34 7.80
CA ALA A 54 1.71 18.94 6.53
C ALA A 54 0.57 18.16 5.85
N ALA A 55 0.40 16.87 6.18
CA ALA A 55 -0.60 15.99 5.59
C ALA A 55 -1.90 15.88 6.42
N ARG A 56 -2.03 16.60 7.54
CA ARG A 56 -3.15 16.48 8.50
C ARG A 56 -4.54 16.66 7.90
N THR A 57 -4.68 17.44 6.83
CA THR A 57 -5.96 17.69 6.15
C THR A 57 -6.18 16.81 4.93
N SER A 58 -5.26 15.88 4.67
CA SER A 58 -5.38 15.00 3.53
C SER A 58 -6.50 13.98 3.75
N PRO A 59 -7.39 13.74 2.78
CA PRO A 59 -8.43 12.73 2.90
C PRO A 59 -7.89 11.30 2.86
N VAL A 60 -6.67 11.12 2.33
CA VAL A 60 -6.01 9.82 2.23
C VAL A 60 -4.53 10.00 2.57
N LEU A 61 -4.02 9.18 3.49
CA LEU A 61 -2.61 9.06 3.81
C LEU A 61 -2.25 7.58 3.90
N ILE A 62 -1.17 7.19 3.22
CA ILE A 62 -0.63 5.84 3.28
C ILE A 62 0.84 5.94 3.65
N LEU A 63 1.27 5.19 4.68
CA LEU A 63 2.65 5.07 5.12
C LEU A 63 3.08 3.60 5.02
N HIS A 64 4.27 3.37 4.49
CA HIS A 64 4.87 2.05 4.37
C HIS A 64 6.26 2.02 4.99
N LEU A 65 6.48 1.07 5.90
CA LEU A 65 7.78 0.76 6.48
C LEU A 65 8.35 -0.43 5.73
N ARG A 66 9.55 -0.27 5.17
CA ARG A 66 10.07 -1.26 4.23
C ARG A 66 10.92 -2.30 4.94
N LYS A 67 10.72 -3.54 4.50
CA LYS A 67 11.66 -4.65 4.66
C LYS A 67 11.97 -5.21 3.29
N SER A 68 13.23 -5.22 2.90
CA SER A 68 13.64 -5.56 1.53
C SER A 68 13.54 -7.07 1.29
N ALA A 69 12.67 -7.50 0.37
CA ALA A 69 12.60 -8.91 -0.06
C ALA A 69 13.78 -9.35 -0.94
N TRP A 70 14.56 -8.38 -1.45
CA TRP A 70 15.66 -8.60 -2.39
C TRP A 70 16.95 -7.99 -1.87
N ALA A 71 18.05 -8.72 -1.98
CA ALA A 71 19.38 -8.22 -1.62
C ALA A 71 19.74 -6.94 -2.38
N ASN A 72 20.45 -6.01 -1.72
CA ASN A 72 20.92 -4.75 -2.29
C ASN A 72 19.81 -3.81 -2.80
N THR A 73 18.59 -3.93 -2.28
CA THR A 73 17.48 -3.04 -2.67
C THR A 73 17.11 -1.99 -1.63
N SER A 74 17.80 -1.91 -0.49
CA SER A 74 17.62 -0.88 0.55
C SER A 74 18.10 0.49 0.05
N CYS A 75 17.32 1.07 -0.87
CA CYS A 75 17.54 2.36 -1.50
C CYS A 75 16.20 3.03 -1.80
N THR A 76 16.21 4.36 -1.95
CA THR A 76 15.01 5.18 -2.18
C THR A 76 14.28 4.80 -3.48
N ARG A 77 14.99 4.36 -4.53
CA ARG A 77 14.40 4.00 -5.83
C ARG A 77 13.38 2.87 -5.71
N HIS A 78 13.74 1.81 -4.98
CA HIS A 78 12.90 0.63 -4.80
C HIS A 78 11.99 0.70 -3.57
N ALA A 79 12.06 1.77 -2.79
CA ALA A 79 11.12 1.98 -1.71
C ALA A 79 9.73 2.30 -2.27
N HIS A 80 8.70 1.75 -1.64
CA HIS A 80 7.33 2.17 -1.88
C HIS A 80 7.15 3.66 -1.50
N PRO A 81 6.12 4.33 -2.03
CA PRO A 81 5.25 3.85 -3.11
C PRO A 81 5.86 3.96 -4.51
N PHE A 82 5.17 3.32 -5.45
CA PHE A 82 5.25 3.61 -6.88
C PHE A 82 4.01 4.41 -7.29
N TYR A 83 4.12 5.26 -8.30
CA TYR A 83 3.03 6.15 -8.71
C TYR A 83 3.11 6.52 -10.18
N LEU A 84 1.96 6.81 -10.78
CA LEU A 84 1.80 7.30 -12.15
C LEU A 84 0.63 8.29 -12.19
N GLY A 85 0.92 9.52 -12.61
CA GLY A 85 -0.05 10.61 -12.47
C GLY A 85 -0.46 10.80 -11.02
N ASN A 86 -1.77 10.76 -10.75
CA ASN A 86 -2.33 10.91 -9.40
C ASN A 86 -2.56 9.57 -8.68
N SER A 87 -2.23 8.44 -9.33
CA SER A 87 -2.41 7.10 -8.75
C SER A 87 -1.16 6.65 -8.02
N VAL A 88 -1.33 6.06 -6.83
CA VAL A 88 -0.25 5.58 -5.96
C VAL A 88 -0.48 4.14 -5.52
N PHE A 89 0.59 3.37 -5.39
CA PHE A 89 0.53 1.93 -5.14
C PHE A 89 1.56 1.44 -4.12
N PHE A 90 1.06 0.65 -3.17
CA PHE A 90 1.81 -0.04 -2.12
C PHE A 90 1.49 -1.53 -2.16
N HIS A 91 2.50 -2.35 -1.91
CA HIS A 91 2.37 -3.81 -1.99
C HIS A 91 3.26 -4.49 -0.96
N ASN A 92 2.68 -5.34 -0.13
CA ASN A 92 3.38 -6.25 0.76
C ASN A 92 3.19 -7.68 0.25
N GLY A 93 4.24 -8.21 -0.36
CA GLY A 93 4.22 -9.47 -1.09
C GLY A 93 5.28 -9.46 -2.17
N VAL A 94 5.36 -10.56 -2.93
CA VAL A 94 6.26 -10.69 -4.07
C VAL A 94 5.52 -11.45 -5.16
N VAL A 95 5.55 -10.93 -6.39
CA VAL A 95 5.25 -11.68 -7.61
C VAL A 95 6.58 -12.19 -8.17
N TYR A 96 6.84 -13.50 -8.04
CA TYR A 96 8.19 -14.05 -8.24
C TYR A 96 8.67 -13.99 -9.69
N ASP A 97 7.77 -14.27 -10.63
CA ASP A 97 8.03 -14.27 -12.07
C ASP A 97 7.38 -13.07 -12.77
N TYR A 98 7.43 -11.91 -12.10
CA TYR A 98 6.82 -10.65 -12.54
C TYR A 98 7.25 -10.19 -13.93
N GLN A 99 8.45 -10.58 -14.40
CA GLN A 99 8.94 -10.18 -15.73
C GLN A 99 8.01 -10.67 -16.85
N LYS A 100 7.25 -11.74 -16.61
CA LYS A 100 6.25 -12.25 -17.55
C LYS A 100 5.01 -11.35 -17.70
N LEU A 101 4.80 -10.38 -16.81
CA LEU A 101 3.75 -9.36 -16.95
C LEU A 101 4.16 -8.23 -17.91
N ILE A 102 5.47 -8.02 -18.11
CA ILE A 102 6.00 -6.89 -18.90
C ILE A 102 5.47 -6.84 -20.34
N PRO A 103 5.31 -7.97 -21.08
CA PRO A 103 4.78 -7.94 -22.44
C PRO A 103 3.37 -7.34 -22.57
N ASP A 104 2.57 -7.39 -21.51
CA ASP A 104 1.18 -6.89 -21.49
C ASP A 104 1.08 -5.44 -20.97
N ILE A 105 2.22 -4.77 -20.78
CA ILE A 105 2.29 -3.38 -20.29
C ILE A 105 2.42 -2.41 -21.47
N GLY A 106 1.53 -1.41 -21.50
CA GLY A 106 1.53 -0.33 -22.49
C GLY A 106 2.59 0.74 -22.23
N LEU A 107 2.61 1.79 -23.06
CA LEU A 107 3.50 2.93 -22.86
C LEU A 107 2.82 4.04 -22.03
N PRO A 108 3.52 4.67 -21.07
CA PRO A 108 4.90 4.36 -20.66
C PRO A 108 4.99 3.05 -19.89
N GLY A 109 6.00 2.22 -20.21
CA GLY A 109 6.29 1.00 -19.46
C GLY A 109 7.14 1.26 -18.21
N PRO A 110 7.35 0.24 -17.36
CA PRO A 110 8.20 0.36 -16.18
C PRO A 110 9.66 0.63 -16.59
N PRO A 111 10.44 1.31 -15.74
CA PRO A 111 11.88 1.47 -15.97
C PRO A 111 12.61 0.11 -16.02
N ALA A 112 13.79 0.09 -16.66
CA ALA A 112 14.56 -1.16 -16.85
C ALA A 112 14.98 -1.86 -15.55
N ASP A 113 15.12 -1.11 -14.45
CA ASP A 113 15.47 -1.62 -13.12
C ASP A 113 14.25 -1.98 -12.26
N ALA A 114 13.03 -1.91 -12.82
CA ALA A 114 11.81 -2.19 -12.10
C ALA A 114 11.74 -3.63 -11.54
N ARG A 115 11.12 -3.73 -10.37
CA ARG A 115 10.90 -4.99 -9.64
C ARG A 115 9.41 -5.33 -9.59
N ASP A 116 9.11 -6.47 -8.98
CA ASP A 116 7.79 -7.08 -8.93
C ASP A 116 6.65 -6.10 -8.62
N THR A 117 6.81 -5.26 -7.59
CA THR A 117 5.75 -4.29 -7.24
C THR A 117 5.55 -3.23 -8.32
N GLU A 118 6.63 -2.65 -8.85
CA GLU A 118 6.52 -1.59 -9.86
C GLU A 118 5.96 -2.18 -11.15
N VAL A 119 6.40 -3.36 -11.57
CA VAL A 119 5.84 -4.05 -12.73
C VAL A 119 4.38 -4.40 -12.53
N PHE A 120 3.98 -4.89 -11.36
CA PHE A 120 2.57 -5.11 -11.01
C PHE A 120 1.77 -3.82 -11.13
N PHE A 121 2.26 -2.71 -10.56
CA PHE A 121 1.59 -1.42 -10.67
C PHE A 121 1.44 -0.96 -12.13
N TYR A 122 2.49 -1.04 -12.95
CA TYR A 122 2.39 -0.68 -14.37
C TYR A 122 1.44 -1.59 -15.16
N HIS A 123 1.33 -2.87 -14.78
CA HIS A 123 0.33 -3.79 -15.34
C HIS A 123 -1.09 -3.36 -14.98
N VAL A 124 -1.34 -2.91 -13.74
CA VAL A 124 -2.61 -2.30 -13.33
C VAL A 124 -2.92 -1.07 -14.17
N MET A 125 -1.97 -0.15 -14.30
CA MET A 125 -2.16 1.09 -15.07
C MET A 125 -2.32 0.88 -16.58
N SER A 126 -2.00 -0.32 -17.08
CA SER A 126 -2.15 -0.69 -18.49
C SER A 126 -3.45 -1.44 -18.79
N GLN A 127 -4.24 -1.80 -17.77
CA GLN A 127 -5.50 -2.50 -18.02
C GLN A 127 -6.49 -1.60 -18.76
N PRO A 128 -7.26 -2.14 -19.72
CA PRO A 128 -8.26 -1.39 -20.47
C PRO A 128 -9.56 -1.20 -19.67
N ALA A 129 -9.44 -0.78 -18.40
CA ALA A 129 -10.56 -0.54 -17.50
C ALA A 129 -10.65 0.95 -17.14
N PRO A 130 -11.87 1.54 -17.10
CA PRO A 130 -12.05 2.97 -16.83
C PRO A 130 -11.74 3.35 -15.38
N GLU A 131 -11.89 2.42 -14.45
CA GLU A 131 -11.78 2.64 -13.02
C GLU A 131 -10.61 1.82 -12.44
N LEU A 132 -9.89 2.43 -11.49
CA LEU A 132 -8.66 1.86 -10.93
C LEU A 132 -8.92 0.56 -10.15
N ASP A 133 -10.07 0.42 -9.50
CA ASP A 133 -10.49 -0.81 -8.82
C ASP A 133 -10.63 -1.98 -9.79
N ARG A 134 -11.32 -1.77 -10.92
CA ARG A 134 -11.48 -2.79 -11.94
C ARG A 134 -10.13 -3.18 -12.57
N ALA A 135 -9.33 -2.19 -12.95
CA ALA A 135 -7.97 -2.39 -13.46
C ALA A 135 -7.10 -3.22 -12.51
N PHE A 136 -7.21 -2.95 -11.20
CA PHE A 136 -6.49 -3.70 -10.18
C PHE A 136 -6.96 -5.15 -10.11
N LEU A 137 -8.28 -5.39 -10.06
CA LEU A 137 -8.85 -6.73 -9.97
C LEU A 137 -8.55 -7.58 -11.21
N ASP A 138 -8.55 -6.99 -12.40
CA ASP A 138 -8.18 -7.69 -13.65
C ASP A 138 -6.69 -8.11 -13.61
N SER A 139 -5.80 -7.24 -13.12
CA SER A 139 -4.39 -7.59 -12.93
C SER A 139 -4.17 -8.68 -11.88
N VAL A 140 -4.90 -8.61 -10.76
CA VAL A 140 -4.87 -9.66 -9.72
C VAL A 140 -5.35 -10.99 -10.30
N ALA A 141 -6.41 -11.00 -11.10
CA ALA A 141 -6.89 -12.21 -11.75
C ALA A 141 -5.82 -12.85 -12.64
N THR A 142 -5.13 -12.05 -13.46
CA THR A 142 -4.00 -12.50 -14.29
C THR A 142 -2.87 -13.09 -13.44
N ILE A 143 -2.46 -12.40 -12.37
CA ILE A 143 -1.40 -12.87 -11.47
C ILE A 143 -1.77 -14.20 -10.82
N LYS A 144 -3.00 -14.32 -10.29
CA LYS A 144 -3.47 -15.53 -9.62
C LYS A 144 -3.56 -16.74 -10.55
N GLN A 145 -3.89 -16.52 -11.82
CA GLN A 145 -4.03 -17.59 -12.80
C GLN A 145 -2.68 -18.06 -13.35
N ASN A 146 -1.74 -17.13 -13.57
CA ASN A 146 -0.58 -17.39 -14.43
C ASN A 146 0.79 -17.25 -13.72
N HIS A 147 0.83 -16.76 -12.48
CA HIS A 147 2.08 -16.39 -11.81
C HIS A 147 2.20 -16.98 -10.42
N ARG A 148 3.44 -17.07 -9.94
CA ARG A 148 3.73 -17.47 -8.56
C ARG A 148 3.90 -16.22 -7.71
N PHE A 149 3.19 -16.15 -6.61
CA PHE A 149 3.29 -15.03 -5.66
C PHE A 149 3.35 -15.52 -4.22
N SER A 150 3.80 -14.66 -3.31
CA SER A 150 3.70 -14.91 -1.86
C SER A 150 2.42 -14.33 -1.27
N ALA A 151 2.16 -13.06 -1.55
CA ALA A 151 0.97 -12.31 -1.21
C ALA A 151 0.76 -11.16 -2.18
N LEU A 152 -0.44 -10.61 -2.16
CA LEU A 152 -0.87 -9.43 -2.93
C LEU A 152 -1.53 -8.41 -2.00
N ASN A 153 -1.01 -8.23 -0.79
CA ASN A 153 -1.57 -7.23 0.11
C ASN A 153 -1.26 -5.84 -0.44
N CYS A 154 -2.28 -5.13 -0.91
CA CYS A 154 -2.11 -3.87 -1.60
C CYS A 154 -2.92 -2.76 -0.96
N LEU A 155 -2.30 -1.58 -0.86
CA LEU A 155 -2.98 -0.31 -0.61
C LEU A 155 -2.72 0.61 -1.77
N PHE A 156 -3.77 1.23 -2.33
CA PHE A 156 -3.61 2.11 -3.47
C PHE A 156 -4.71 3.17 -3.51
N SER A 157 -4.48 4.23 -4.27
CA SER A 157 -5.43 5.35 -4.37
C SER A 157 -5.23 6.10 -5.68
N ASP A 158 -6.31 6.67 -6.20
CA ASP A 158 -6.34 7.62 -7.32
C ASP A 158 -6.48 9.09 -6.83
N GLY A 159 -6.53 9.31 -5.51
CA GLY A 159 -6.79 10.59 -4.86
C GLY A 159 -8.26 10.87 -4.56
N VAL A 160 -9.16 10.00 -5.03
CA VAL A 160 -10.60 10.06 -4.74
C VAL A 160 -10.99 8.93 -3.80
N LYS A 161 -10.56 7.70 -4.07
CA LYS A 161 -10.83 6.53 -3.23
C LYS A 161 -9.53 5.96 -2.65
N LEU A 162 -9.63 5.34 -1.48
CA LEU A 162 -8.60 4.46 -0.93
C LEU A 162 -9.04 3.01 -1.15
N PHE A 163 -8.14 2.18 -1.65
CA PHE A 163 -8.39 0.77 -1.87
C PHE A 163 -7.47 -0.08 -1.01
N ALA A 164 -8.00 -1.18 -0.49
CA ALA A 164 -7.26 -2.20 0.23
C ALA A 164 -7.61 -3.58 -0.31
N TYR A 165 -6.59 -4.40 -0.54
CA TYR A 165 -6.76 -5.79 -0.96
C TYR A 165 -5.87 -6.70 -0.11
N ARG A 166 -6.39 -7.86 0.29
CA ARG A 166 -5.62 -8.89 0.99
C ARG A 166 -5.72 -10.22 0.26
N ASP A 167 -4.60 -10.77 -0.18
CA ASP A 167 -4.51 -12.14 -0.68
C ASP A 167 -3.12 -12.72 -0.43
N TYR A 168 -3.03 -14.03 -0.25
CA TYR A 168 -1.81 -14.75 0.09
C TYR A 168 -1.82 -16.20 -0.42
N ALA A 169 -0.65 -16.64 -0.85
CA ALA A 169 -0.39 -18.04 -1.19
C ALA A 169 0.25 -18.82 -0.03
N LYS A 170 0.86 -18.12 0.93
CA LYS A 170 1.53 -18.68 2.11
C LYS A 170 1.52 -17.69 3.28
N GLU A 171 1.88 -18.15 4.47
CA GLU A 171 2.08 -17.31 5.67
C GLU A 171 0.90 -16.35 5.99
N PRO A 172 -0.34 -16.84 6.15
CA PRO A 172 -1.53 -16.01 6.39
C PRO A 172 -1.37 -15.03 7.56
N ASP A 173 -0.69 -15.46 8.62
CA ASP A 173 -0.51 -14.69 9.86
C ASP A 173 0.51 -13.55 9.70
N TYR A 174 1.48 -13.73 8.80
CA TYR A 174 2.46 -12.69 8.44
C TYR A 174 1.85 -11.71 7.44
N TYR A 175 1.19 -12.22 6.39
CA TYR A 175 0.48 -11.40 5.40
C TYR A 175 -0.92 -11.02 5.89
N SER A 176 -0.98 -10.52 7.12
CA SER A 176 -2.19 -9.93 7.68
C SER A 176 -2.44 -8.53 7.10
N LEU A 177 -3.71 -8.18 7.01
CA LEU A 177 -4.17 -6.82 6.76
C LEU A 177 -5.46 -6.66 7.55
N TYR A 178 -5.51 -5.62 8.38
CA TYR A 178 -6.61 -5.33 9.27
C TYR A 178 -7.27 -4.03 8.83
N LYS A 179 -8.59 -3.97 9.03
CA LYS A 179 -9.41 -2.77 8.85
C LYS A 179 -10.04 -2.38 10.18
N ALA A 180 -10.16 -1.09 10.42
CA ALA A 180 -10.97 -0.52 11.48
C ALA A 180 -11.66 0.74 10.96
N CYS A 181 -12.80 1.07 11.56
CA CYS A 181 -13.53 2.29 11.28
C CYS A 181 -13.84 2.97 12.61
N ALA A 182 -13.54 4.26 12.71
CA ALA A 182 -13.93 5.08 13.85
C ALA A 182 -14.32 6.47 13.37
N GLU A 183 -15.39 7.00 13.96
CA GLU A 183 -16.02 8.25 13.54
C GLU A 183 -16.28 8.23 12.02
N ASN A 184 -15.57 9.08 11.27
CA ASN A 184 -15.66 9.21 9.82
C ASN A 184 -14.37 8.79 9.09
N SER A 185 -13.52 7.98 9.73
CA SER A 185 -12.23 7.56 9.18
C SER A 185 -12.11 6.04 9.09
N TRP A 186 -11.50 5.57 8.02
CA TRP A 186 -11.04 4.19 7.87
C TRP A 186 -9.55 4.09 8.16
N PHE A 187 -9.17 3.03 8.87
CA PHE A 187 -7.79 2.68 9.17
C PHE A 187 -7.52 1.30 8.60
N ILE A 188 -6.44 1.19 7.80
CA ILE A 188 -5.98 -0.07 7.25
C ILE A 188 -4.51 -0.26 7.64
N SER A 189 -4.16 -1.42 8.20
CA SER A 189 -2.80 -1.67 8.69
C SER A 189 -2.46 -3.15 8.67
N SER A 190 -1.18 -3.48 8.49
CA SER A 190 -0.70 -4.87 8.55
C SER A 190 -0.85 -5.49 9.95
N GLU A 191 -0.85 -4.65 10.99
CA GLU A 191 -1.09 -5.03 12.38
C GLU A 191 -1.94 -3.98 13.11
N PRO A 192 -2.73 -4.35 14.13
CA PRO A 192 -3.48 -3.41 14.96
C PRO A 192 -2.56 -2.35 15.59
N LEU A 193 -2.94 -1.07 15.49
CA LEU A 193 -2.10 0.06 15.93
C LEU A 193 -2.57 0.76 17.21
N ASP A 194 -3.86 0.66 17.50
CA ASP A 194 -4.52 1.31 18.62
C ASP A 194 -5.54 0.33 19.19
N ASP A 195 -5.39 -0.01 20.47
CA ASP A 195 -6.24 -0.96 21.19
C ASP A 195 -7.66 -0.41 21.43
N ASN A 196 -7.86 0.90 21.28
CA ASN A 196 -9.19 1.51 21.37
C ASN A 196 -10.01 1.33 20.08
N LEU A 197 -9.38 0.93 18.98
CA LEU A 197 -10.05 0.66 17.72
C LEU A 197 -10.45 -0.81 17.63
N ARG A 198 -11.65 -1.07 17.12
CA ARG A 198 -12.10 -2.43 16.82
C ARG A 198 -11.52 -2.88 15.47
N TRP A 199 -10.36 -3.50 15.52
CA TRP A 199 -9.71 -4.07 14.34
C TRP A 199 -10.35 -5.41 13.94
N GLU A 200 -10.60 -5.55 12.64
CA GLU A 200 -11.01 -6.80 12.01
C GLU A 200 -9.95 -7.19 10.98
N MET A 201 -9.50 -8.44 11.01
CA MET A 201 -8.62 -8.94 9.95
C MET A 201 -9.44 -9.11 8.67
N MET A 202 -8.97 -8.51 7.57
CA MET A 202 -9.58 -8.70 6.26
C MET A 202 -9.50 -10.18 5.86
N ALA A 203 -10.56 -10.72 5.27
CA ALA A 203 -10.58 -12.07 4.74
C ALA A 203 -9.60 -12.24 3.57
N LYS A 204 -9.27 -13.49 3.24
CA LYS A 204 -8.51 -13.79 2.03
C LYS A 204 -9.33 -13.38 0.80
N GLU A 205 -8.69 -12.73 -0.15
CA GLU A 205 -9.29 -12.14 -1.36
C GLU A 205 -10.29 -11.02 -1.09
N GLU A 206 -10.31 -10.47 0.13
CA GLU A 206 -11.17 -9.32 0.43
C GLU A 206 -10.64 -8.07 -0.27
N PHE A 207 -11.55 -7.39 -0.99
CA PHE A 207 -11.32 -6.11 -1.63
C PHE A 207 -12.23 -5.05 -1.01
N LEU A 208 -11.64 -3.96 -0.54
CA LEU A 208 -12.33 -2.84 0.09
C LEU A 208 -12.02 -1.56 -0.68
N ALA A 209 -13.08 -0.86 -1.13
CA ALA A 209 -13.01 0.46 -1.71
C ALA A 209 -13.66 1.48 -0.77
N ILE A 210 -12.91 2.51 -0.39
CA ILE A 210 -13.32 3.53 0.58
C ILE A 210 -13.38 4.88 -0.14
N ASN A 211 -14.55 5.49 -0.13
CA ASN A 211 -14.73 6.89 -0.53
C ASN A 211 -14.68 7.77 0.73
N PRO A 212 -13.62 8.58 0.94
CA PRO A 212 -13.56 9.49 2.08
C PRO A 212 -14.72 10.48 2.13
N GLY A 213 -15.28 10.85 0.97
CA GLY A 213 -16.45 11.74 0.86
C GLY A 213 -17.75 11.14 1.40
N ASP A 214 -17.94 9.82 1.33
CA ASP A 214 -19.17 9.16 1.76
C ASP A 214 -19.28 9.08 3.29
N MET A 215 -18.14 9.19 4.00
CA MET A 215 -18.08 9.15 5.46
C MET A 215 -18.53 10.47 6.09
N ALA A 216 -18.43 11.60 5.38
CA ALA A 216 -18.91 12.90 5.87
C ALA A 216 -20.45 12.98 5.95
N GLY A 217 -21.17 12.13 5.19
CA GLY A 217 -22.64 12.09 5.16
C GLY A 217 -23.30 11.26 6.28
N ARG A 218 -22.54 10.48 7.06
CA ARG A 218 -23.08 9.66 8.15
C ARG A 218 -23.23 10.41 9.48
N ALA A 219 -22.56 11.56 9.63
CA ALA A 219 -22.63 12.38 10.85
C ALA A 219 -23.87 13.29 10.95
N THR A 220 -24.72 13.35 9.92
CA THR A 220 -25.93 14.21 9.89
C THR A 220 -27.24 13.44 9.97
N GLY A 221 -27.18 12.13 10.24
CA GLY A 221 -28.31 11.21 10.12
C GLY A 221 -28.84 10.61 11.43
N GLU A 222 -28.73 11.29 12.57
CA GLU A 222 -29.45 10.92 13.80
C GLU A 222 -29.85 12.18 14.59
N LEU A 223 -30.85 12.90 14.09
CA LEU A 223 -31.69 13.83 14.83
C LEU A 223 -33.01 13.95 14.05
N GLY A 224 -33.90 12.97 14.27
CA GLY A 224 -35.27 12.92 13.76
C GLY A 224 -36.16 12.18 14.73
#